data_AF-A0A0S4LG02-F1
#
_entry.id   AF-A0A0S4LG02-F1
#
_cell.length_a   1.000
_cell.length_b   1.000
_cell.length_c   1.000
_cell.angle_alpha   90.00
_cell.angle_beta   90.00
_cell.angle_gamma   90.00
#
_symmetry.space_group_name_H-M   'P 1'
#
loop_
_entity.id
_entity.type
_entity.pdbx_description
1 polymer ?
#
loop_
_entity_poly.entity_id
_entity_poly.type
_entity_poly.pdbx_seq_one_letter_code
_entity_poly.pdbx_strand_id
1 'polypeptide(L)'
;MLTEKPRIPVRDVLLFGLWPSFIKKWLYRLRGYRIGKHVSIGWGSVICGDRVSIGEHTSIGFLTVIRGKDIAIGAHVQIGSTTFLDTPYLQIGEGSKINEQVFVGGLQFPDSRFVLGRNCQIMQMSFINPARSIVVGDDSGIGGHCLIFGHNSFLSAFEGYGVEFEPIEIGHSVSLAWGVFVLPKTKIGDGAVVGARSVVQGTIPPRSLAVGFPARIISKAPDFPKHLSDTQKLELFRKIVREMIHFFMDSGLCCKQEGTRYRVSKPSTKWWCKTDDSWSLEVVESDMRTETHQPTFDSVDVVLSLWDIPDETRQHLHAQGTTWIEIAKKEQSRRSNALGDEVAHFLKRYGVRTFRIPPLSLPPVSS
;
A
#
# COMPACT_ATOMS: atom_id res chain seq x y z
N MET A 1 5.36 19.99 -26.11
CA MET A 1 6.23 20.93 -25.39
C MET A 1 6.48 20.34 -24.01
N LEU A 2 7.73 20.26 -23.55
CA LEU A 2 8.04 19.83 -22.18
C LEU A 2 7.39 20.80 -21.18
N THR A 3 6.96 20.31 -20.03
CA THR A 3 6.43 21.19 -18.97
C THR A 3 7.58 22.00 -18.38
N GLU A 4 7.44 23.34 -18.39
CA GLU A 4 8.36 24.20 -17.63
C GLU A 4 8.31 23.84 -16.15
N LYS A 5 9.48 23.65 -15.54
CA LYS A 5 9.59 23.37 -14.12
C LYS A 5 9.84 24.66 -13.37
N PRO A 6 8.84 25.26 -12.70
CA PRO A 6 9.16 26.22 -11.67
C PRO A 6 10.06 25.53 -10.63
N ARG A 7 11.07 26.26 -10.14
CA ARG A 7 11.92 25.84 -9.01
C ARG A 7 11.04 25.50 -7.79
N ILE A 8 11.65 25.09 -6.67
CA ILE A 8 10.95 24.84 -5.40
C ILE A 8 9.83 25.89 -5.23
N PRO A 9 8.57 25.50 -4.94
CA PRO A 9 7.44 26.42 -4.94
C PRO A 9 7.52 27.36 -3.72
N VAL A 10 8.44 28.33 -3.75
CA VAL A 10 8.79 29.20 -2.61
C VAL A 10 7.54 29.92 -2.09
N ARG A 11 6.69 30.39 -3.00
CA ARG A 11 5.43 31.04 -2.63
C ARG A 11 4.55 30.11 -1.79
N ASP A 12 4.34 28.87 -2.24
CA ASP A 12 3.49 27.91 -1.53
C ASP A 12 4.16 27.41 -0.24
N VAL A 13 5.49 27.33 -0.20
CA VAL A 13 6.24 27.04 1.04
C VAL A 13 6.02 28.12 2.09
N LEU A 14 6.10 29.40 1.69
CA LEU A 14 5.85 30.52 2.61
C LEU A 14 4.37 30.59 3.03
N LEU A 15 3.45 30.37 2.10
CA LEU A 15 2.01 30.48 2.36
C LEU A 15 1.43 29.29 3.13
N PHE A 16 1.87 28.07 2.85
CA PHE A 16 1.29 26.84 3.41
C PHE A 16 2.29 26.03 4.24
N GLY A 17 3.56 26.03 3.85
CA GLY A 17 4.59 25.15 4.45
C GLY A 17 4.80 25.38 5.95
N LEU A 18 4.76 26.62 6.40
CA LEU A 18 5.11 27.01 7.78
C LEU A 18 4.01 26.75 8.82
N TRP A 19 2.77 26.51 8.39
CA TRP A 19 1.63 26.39 9.29
C TRP A 19 1.49 25.00 9.93
N PRO A 20 0.87 24.88 11.12
CA PRO A 20 0.41 23.60 11.65
C PRO A 20 -0.57 22.89 10.70
N SER A 21 -0.58 21.55 10.75
CA SER A 21 -1.41 20.68 9.89
C SER A 21 -2.89 21.09 9.82
N PHE A 22 -3.51 21.47 10.94
CA PHE A 22 -4.94 21.84 10.97
C PHE A 22 -5.23 23.13 10.17
N ILE A 23 -4.34 24.12 10.23
CA ILE A 23 -4.45 25.37 9.47
C ILE A 23 -4.21 25.10 7.98
N LYS A 24 -3.18 24.33 7.62
CA LYS A 24 -2.91 23.93 6.22
C LYS A 24 -4.14 23.30 5.57
N LYS A 25 -4.76 22.33 6.25
CA LYS A 25 -5.95 21.64 5.75
C LYS A 25 -7.12 22.59 5.52
N TRP A 26 -7.32 23.54 6.42
CA TRP A 26 -8.37 24.56 6.27
C TRP A 26 -8.09 25.46 5.06
N LEU A 27 -6.88 25.99 4.92
CA LEU A 27 -6.47 26.81 3.77
C LEU A 27 -6.57 26.05 2.44
N TYR A 28 -6.16 24.79 2.39
CA TYR A 28 -6.30 23.96 1.18
C TYR A 28 -7.76 23.71 0.80
N ARG A 29 -8.66 23.53 1.77
CA ARG A 29 -10.09 23.43 1.48
C ARG A 29 -10.68 24.73 0.92
N LEU A 30 -10.23 25.90 1.41
CA LEU A 30 -10.61 27.19 0.82
C LEU A 30 -10.13 27.34 -0.63
N ARG A 31 -9.00 26.70 -1.00
CA ARG A 31 -8.50 26.61 -2.38
C ARG A 31 -9.31 25.63 -3.25
N GLY A 32 -10.32 24.95 -2.70
CA GLY A 32 -11.15 23.97 -3.40
C GLY A 32 -10.63 22.53 -3.36
N TYR A 33 -9.57 22.25 -2.58
CA TYR A 33 -9.04 20.89 -2.48
C TYR A 33 -9.94 19.99 -1.61
N ARG A 34 -10.11 18.74 -2.03
CA ARG A 34 -10.85 17.73 -1.26
C ARG A 34 -9.92 17.04 -0.29
N ILE A 35 -9.96 17.44 0.98
CA ILE A 35 -9.10 16.89 2.04
C ILE A 35 -9.94 16.09 3.03
N GLY A 36 -9.70 14.78 3.12
CA GLY A 36 -10.40 13.84 3.99
C GLY A 36 -10.24 14.08 5.50
N LYS A 37 -10.97 13.31 6.29
CA LYS A 37 -10.89 13.32 7.76
C LYS A 37 -9.56 12.71 8.22
N HIS A 38 -9.07 13.14 9.37
CA HIS A 38 -7.83 12.61 9.98
C HIS A 38 -6.57 12.68 9.09
N VAL A 39 -6.58 13.48 8.01
CA VAL A 39 -5.38 13.75 7.23
C VAL A 39 -4.38 14.51 8.09
N SER A 40 -3.10 14.16 8.00
CA SER A 40 -1.99 14.91 8.59
C SER A 40 -1.02 15.38 7.51
N ILE A 41 -0.64 16.66 7.57
CA ILE A 41 0.33 17.26 6.64
C ILE A 41 1.47 17.81 7.48
N GLY A 42 2.65 17.22 7.30
CA GLY A 42 3.86 17.54 8.04
C GLY A 42 4.30 18.98 7.87
N TRP A 43 5.10 19.46 8.82
CA TRP A 43 5.67 20.79 8.76
C TRP A 43 6.56 20.95 7.53
N GLY A 44 6.55 22.13 6.91
CA GLY A 44 7.30 22.43 5.69
C GLY A 44 6.73 21.81 4.41
N SER A 45 5.78 20.88 4.52
CA SER A 45 5.22 20.18 3.37
C SER A 45 4.17 21.01 2.63
N VAL A 46 4.18 20.88 1.31
CA VAL A 46 3.34 21.65 0.37
C VAL A 46 2.71 20.77 -0.68
N ILE A 47 1.47 21.11 -1.05
CA ILE A 47 0.68 20.39 -2.05
C ILE A 47 0.16 21.43 -3.05
N CYS A 48 0.58 21.30 -4.30
CA CYS A 48 0.30 22.29 -5.34
C CYS A 48 -0.31 21.59 -6.56
N GLY A 49 -1.60 21.85 -6.82
CA GLY A 49 -2.22 21.42 -8.06
C GLY A 49 -3.52 22.12 -8.41
N ASP A 50 -4.05 21.81 -9.58
CA ASP A 50 -5.31 22.40 -10.07
C ASP A 50 -6.50 21.63 -9.49
N ARG A 51 -6.40 20.30 -9.48
CA ARG A 51 -7.35 19.39 -8.83
C ARG A 51 -6.61 18.50 -7.85
N VAL A 52 -7.04 18.53 -6.59
CA VAL A 52 -6.42 17.76 -5.51
C VAL A 52 -7.49 17.07 -4.69
N SER A 53 -7.32 15.77 -4.52
CA SER A 53 -8.08 14.94 -3.60
C SER A 53 -7.15 14.09 -2.73
N ILE A 54 -7.38 14.09 -1.42
CA ILE A 54 -6.63 13.33 -0.43
C ILE A 54 -7.62 12.60 0.46
N GLY A 55 -7.56 11.27 0.45
CA GLY A 55 -8.41 10.40 1.24
C GLY A 55 -8.17 10.53 2.74
N GLU A 56 -9.11 10.02 3.52
CA GLU A 56 -9.05 10.03 4.97
C GLU A 56 -7.88 9.20 5.52
N HIS A 57 -7.44 9.53 6.74
CA HIS A 57 -6.35 8.83 7.44
C HIS A 57 -5.00 8.82 6.70
N THR A 58 -4.84 9.68 5.69
CA THR A 58 -3.59 9.82 4.94
C THR A 58 -2.63 10.76 5.66
N SER A 59 -1.36 10.38 5.72
CA SER A 59 -0.30 11.16 6.36
C SER A 59 0.80 11.53 5.38
N ILE A 60 1.17 12.82 5.36
CA ILE A 60 2.24 13.36 4.55
C ILE A 60 3.35 13.84 5.49
N GLY A 61 4.56 13.31 5.30
CA GLY A 61 5.74 13.56 6.13
C GLY A 61 6.24 15.00 6.08
N PHE A 62 7.33 15.25 6.80
CA PHE A 62 7.98 16.56 6.93
C PHE A 62 8.74 16.96 5.67
N LEU A 63 8.70 18.25 5.28
CA LEU A 63 9.38 18.78 4.08
C LEU A 63 9.08 18.01 2.78
N THR A 64 7.87 17.50 2.65
CA THR A 64 7.42 16.76 1.47
C THR A 64 6.76 17.70 0.47
N VAL A 65 7.11 17.57 -0.81
CA VAL A 65 6.55 18.39 -1.89
C VAL A 65 5.74 17.51 -2.82
N ILE A 66 4.46 17.85 -3.03
CA ILE A 66 3.57 17.15 -3.96
C ILE A 66 3.05 18.16 -4.98
N ARG A 67 3.32 17.95 -6.26
CA ARG A 67 2.95 18.85 -7.36
C ARG A 67 2.40 18.09 -8.56
N GLY A 68 1.39 18.68 -9.20
CA GLY A 68 0.76 18.13 -10.40
C GLY A 68 -0.46 18.92 -10.81
N LYS A 69 -0.98 18.69 -12.01
CA LYS A 69 -2.27 19.26 -12.44
C LYS A 69 -3.41 18.54 -11.74
N ASP A 70 -3.36 17.21 -11.75
CA ASP A 70 -4.33 16.33 -11.11
C ASP A 70 -3.63 15.42 -10.09
N ILE A 71 -4.03 15.55 -8.83
CA ILE A 71 -3.48 14.79 -7.71
C ILE A 71 -4.62 14.04 -7.03
N ALA A 72 -4.55 12.71 -7.09
CA ALA A 72 -5.47 11.82 -6.39
C ALA A 72 -4.70 10.89 -5.45
N ILE A 73 -4.87 11.10 -4.15
CA ILE A 73 -4.25 10.28 -3.10
C ILE A 73 -5.38 9.58 -2.33
N GLY A 74 -5.35 8.25 -2.31
CA GLY A 74 -6.34 7.41 -1.63
C GLY A 74 -6.35 7.57 -0.11
N ALA A 75 -7.24 6.84 0.55
CA ALA A 75 -7.28 6.78 2.02
C ALA A 75 -6.10 5.95 2.57
N HIS A 76 -5.76 6.15 3.84
CA HIS A 76 -4.71 5.40 4.53
C HIS A 76 -3.34 5.39 3.82
N VAL A 77 -3.05 6.41 3.01
CA VAL A 77 -1.77 6.54 2.33
C VAL A 77 -0.74 7.15 3.29
N GLN A 78 0.48 6.63 3.24
CA GLN A 78 1.60 7.17 4.01
C GLN A 78 2.68 7.65 3.05
N ILE A 79 3.03 8.93 3.11
CA ILE A 79 4.13 9.51 2.34
C ILE A 79 5.19 10.00 3.32
N GLY A 80 6.39 9.47 3.20
CA GLY A 80 7.53 9.77 4.06
C GLY A 80 8.01 11.20 3.94
N SER A 81 8.85 11.60 4.89
CA SER A 81 9.49 12.90 4.92
C SER A 81 10.45 13.07 3.75
N THR A 82 10.69 14.34 3.37
CA THR A 82 11.65 14.77 2.34
C THR A 82 11.45 14.07 1.00
N THR A 83 10.23 13.63 0.73
CA THR A 83 9.80 13.01 -0.52
C THR A 83 9.32 14.09 -1.50
N PHE A 84 9.64 13.92 -2.77
CA PHE A 84 9.29 14.86 -3.84
C PHE A 84 8.47 14.12 -4.90
N LEU A 85 7.18 14.43 -5.00
CA LEU A 85 6.28 13.85 -5.98
C LEU A 85 5.83 14.94 -6.93
N ASP A 86 6.38 14.93 -8.14
CA ASP A 86 6.13 15.96 -9.13
C ASP A 86 5.84 15.30 -10.47
N THR A 87 4.59 15.37 -10.89
CA THR A 87 4.13 14.88 -12.20
C THR A 87 2.77 15.48 -12.51
N PRO A 88 2.45 15.84 -13.78
CA PRO A 88 1.15 16.37 -14.17
C PRO A 88 -0.05 15.56 -13.68
N TYR A 89 0.02 14.23 -13.78
CA TYR A 89 -1.01 13.32 -13.27
C TYR A 89 -0.42 12.37 -12.23
N LEU A 90 -0.82 12.54 -10.98
CA LEU A 90 -0.36 11.73 -9.84
C LEU A 90 -1.54 10.98 -9.23
N GLN A 91 -1.47 9.65 -9.24
CA GLN A 91 -2.44 8.79 -8.56
C GLN A 91 -1.73 7.84 -7.61
N ILE A 92 -2.20 7.80 -6.36
CA ILE A 92 -1.72 6.87 -5.32
C ILE A 92 -2.93 6.16 -4.72
N GLY A 93 -2.98 4.84 -4.87
CA GLY A 93 -4.07 4.01 -4.38
C GLY A 93 -4.12 3.91 -2.85
N GLU A 94 -5.30 3.54 -2.35
CA GLU A 94 -5.56 3.35 -0.91
C GLU A 94 -4.56 2.39 -0.26
N GLY A 95 -4.13 2.71 0.96
CA GLY A 95 -3.26 1.85 1.78
C GLY A 95 -1.79 1.82 1.34
N SER A 96 -1.42 2.51 0.26
CA SER A 96 -0.06 2.54 -0.26
C SER A 96 0.88 3.37 0.61
N LYS A 97 2.14 2.95 0.66
CA LYS A 97 3.21 3.60 1.42
C LYS A 97 4.36 4.00 0.52
N ILE A 98 4.74 5.27 0.55
CA ILE A 98 5.94 5.80 -0.06
C ILE A 98 6.85 6.23 1.09
N ASN A 99 8.01 5.62 1.23
CA ASN A 99 8.97 5.95 2.28
C ASN A 99 9.67 7.30 2.01
N GLU A 100 10.60 7.65 2.89
CA GLU A 100 11.34 8.90 2.90
C GLU A 100 12.25 9.03 1.67
N GLN A 101 12.49 10.28 1.26
CA GLN A 101 13.46 10.61 0.22
C GLN A 101 13.20 9.93 -1.13
N VAL A 102 11.94 9.57 -1.41
CA VAL A 102 11.56 9.10 -2.74
C VAL A 102 11.41 10.32 -3.66
N PHE A 103 11.90 10.19 -4.88
CA PHE A 103 11.78 11.22 -5.90
C PHE A 103 10.97 10.68 -7.09
N VAL A 104 9.84 11.30 -7.38
CA VAL A 104 9.07 11.10 -8.62
C VAL A 104 9.11 12.41 -9.38
N GLY A 105 9.67 12.42 -10.59
CA GLY A 105 9.80 13.64 -11.39
C GLY A 105 10.75 13.50 -12.55
N GLY A 106 11.59 14.51 -12.79
CA GLY A 106 12.52 14.48 -13.94
C GLY A 106 11.88 14.97 -15.24
N LEU A 107 12.29 14.46 -16.40
CA LEU A 107 11.79 14.96 -17.68
C LEU A 107 10.28 14.70 -17.76
N GLN A 108 9.50 15.72 -18.14
CA GLN A 108 8.04 15.63 -18.16
C GLN A 108 7.45 16.25 -19.43
N PHE A 109 6.42 15.59 -19.93
CA PHE A 109 5.49 16.04 -20.95
C PHE A 109 4.15 16.41 -20.28
N PRO A 110 3.25 17.13 -20.97
CA PRO A 110 1.96 17.52 -20.40
C PRO A 110 1.07 16.34 -20.01
N ASP A 111 1.28 15.17 -20.62
CA ASP A 111 0.60 13.89 -20.39
C ASP A 111 1.32 12.96 -19.41
N SER A 112 2.45 13.41 -18.83
CA SER A 112 3.22 12.62 -17.87
C SER A 112 2.38 12.16 -16.70
N ARG A 113 2.44 10.85 -16.41
CA ARG A 113 1.70 10.25 -15.30
C ARG A 113 2.51 9.30 -14.46
N PHE A 114 2.25 9.31 -13.16
CA PHE A 114 2.67 8.28 -12.23
C PHE A 114 1.45 7.74 -11.51
N VAL A 115 1.19 6.44 -11.68
CA VAL A 115 0.08 5.74 -11.05
C VAL A 115 0.65 4.63 -10.19
N LEU A 116 0.44 4.75 -8.88
CA LEU A 116 0.72 3.71 -7.91
C LEU A 116 -0.60 3.11 -7.46
N GLY A 117 -0.76 1.80 -7.61
CA GLY A 117 -1.94 1.05 -7.21
C GLY A 117 -2.19 1.09 -5.70
N ARG A 118 -3.18 0.31 -5.25
CA ARG A 118 -3.53 0.13 -3.84
C ARG A 118 -2.54 -0.79 -3.14
N ASN A 119 -2.35 -0.60 -1.83
CA ASN A 119 -1.50 -1.43 -0.99
C ASN A 119 -0.07 -1.63 -1.51
N CYS A 120 0.45 -0.68 -2.29
CA CYS A 120 1.80 -0.73 -2.79
C CYS A 120 2.80 -0.17 -1.78
N GLN A 121 4.08 -0.54 -1.93
CA GLN A 121 5.15 0.03 -1.12
C GLN A 121 6.31 0.50 -1.99
N ILE A 122 6.75 1.73 -1.80
CA ILE A 122 7.98 2.27 -2.39
C ILE A 122 8.93 2.58 -1.23
N MET A 123 10.04 1.86 -1.17
CA MET A 123 11.05 2.04 -0.14
C MET A 123 11.94 3.26 -0.46
N GLN A 124 12.69 3.69 0.54
CA GLN A 124 13.39 4.97 0.55
C GLN A 124 14.41 5.15 -0.58
N MET A 125 14.69 6.41 -0.91
CA MET A 125 15.75 6.82 -1.85
C MET A 125 15.61 6.26 -3.27
N SER A 126 14.40 5.86 -3.68
CA SER A 126 14.12 5.45 -5.05
C SER A 126 13.82 6.66 -5.94
N PHE A 127 14.34 6.63 -7.17
CA PHE A 127 14.16 7.68 -8.17
C PHE A 127 13.33 7.14 -9.33
N ILE A 128 12.20 7.79 -9.58
CA ILE A 128 11.21 7.40 -10.56
C ILE A 128 11.05 8.58 -11.51
N ASN A 129 11.38 8.37 -12.78
CA ASN A 129 11.27 9.37 -13.82
C ASN A 129 10.30 8.89 -14.90
N PRO A 130 9.02 9.29 -14.81
CA PRO A 130 7.99 8.80 -15.71
C PRO A 130 8.27 9.06 -17.19
N ALA A 131 8.89 10.19 -17.53
CA ALA A 131 8.90 10.75 -18.89
C ALA A 131 7.48 10.85 -19.46
N ARG A 132 6.88 9.75 -19.93
CA ARG A 132 5.47 9.66 -20.31
C ARG A 132 4.59 9.00 -19.24
N SER A 133 4.86 7.76 -18.86
CA SER A 133 3.98 7.05 -17.94
C SER A 133 4.71 5.94 -17.21
N ILE A 134 4.52 5.88 -15.89
CA ILE A 134 4.86 4.71 -15.07
C ILE A 134 3.59 4.32 -14.32
N VAL A 135 3.15 3.07 -14.53
CA VAL A 135 1.98 2.49 -13.86
C VAL A 135 2.43 1.26 -13.08
N VAL A 136 2.04 1.22 -11.80
CA VAL A 136 2.32 0.13 -10.87
C VAL A 136 1.00 -0.43 -10.36
N GLY A 137 0.74 -1.71 -10.58
CA GLY A 137 -0.46 -2.41 -10.14
C GLY A 137 -0.48 -2.67 -8.64
N ASP A 138 -1.67 -2.95 -8.13
CA ASP A 138 -1.95 -3.20 -6.71
C ASP A 138 -1.03 -4.26 -6.07
N ASP A 139 -0.81 -4.12 -4.76
CA ASP A 139 0.00 -5.03 -3.91
C ASP A 139 1.45 -5.21 -4.36
N SER A 140 2.00 -4.23 -5.08
CA SER A 140 3.38 -4.28 -5.57
C SER A 140 4.37 -3.55 -4.65
N GLY A 141 5.60 -4.08 -4.57
CA GLY A 141 6.71 -3.53 -3.80
C GLY A 141 7.86 -3.07 -4.70
N ILE A 142 8.32 -1.84 -4.49
CA ILE A 142 9.55 -1.29 -5.07
C ILE A 142 10.56 -1.12 -3.92
N GLY A 143 11.67 -1.85 -4.00
CA GLY A 143 12.78 -1.78 -3.06
C GLY A 143 13.45 -0.40 -3.01
N GLY A 144 14.34 -0.22 -2.04
CA GLY A 144 15.03 1.07 -1.86
C GLY A 144 16.09 1.26 -2.93
N HIS A 145 16.43 2.51 -3.23
CA HIS A 145 17.43 2.86 -4.25
C HIS A 145 17.12 2.33 -5.66
N CYS A 146 15.86 2.03 -5.98
CA CYS A 146 15.48 1.65 -7.33
C CYS A 146 15.51 2.88 -8.25
N LEU A 147 15.90 2.66 -9.50
CA LEU A 147 15.94 3.67 -10.56
C LEU A 147 14.96 3.24 -11.65
N ILE A 148 13.87 3.97 -11.85
CA ILE A 148 12.85 3.64 -12.86
C ILE A 148 12.76 4.78 -13.86
N PHE A 149 13.26 4.57 -15.08
CA PHE A 149 13.45 5.65 -16.05
C PHE A 149 12.70 5.34 -17.35
N GLY A 150 11.66 6.12 -17.65
CA GLY A 150 10.88 6.01 -18.89
C GLY A 150 11.52 6.69 -20.11
N HIS A 151 12.80 7.06 -20.07
CA HIS A 151 13.48 7.65 -21.21
C HIS A 151 14.99 7.35 -21.31
N ASN A 152 15.53 7.48 -22.54
CA ASN A 152 16.93 7.69 -22.87
C ASN A 152 17.01 8.74 -24.01
N SER A 153 17.88 9.75 -23.89
CA SER A 153 17.86 10.87 -24.88
C SER A 153 19.11 11.76 -24.89
N PHE A 154 20.24 11.30 -24.37
CA PHE A 154 21.42 12.17 -24.25
C PHE A 154 22.18 12.36 -25.58
N LEU A 155 22.21 11.34 -26.44
CA LEU A 155 22.96 11.36 -27.70
C LEU A 155 22.02 11.60 -28.89
N SER A 156 22.58 12.16 -29.97
CA SER A 156 21.82 12.60 -31.12
C SER A 156 21.20 11.44 -31.89
N ALA A 157 19.88 11.44 -32.06
CA ALA A 157 19.20 10.49 -32.94
C ALA A 157 19.67 10.63 -34.41
N PHE A 158 20.13 11.82 -34.82
CA PHE A 158 20.68 12.05 -36.16
C PHE A 158 22.03 11.36 -36.38
N GLU A 159 22.71 10.95 -35.32
CA GLU A 159 23.93 10.13 -35.36
C GLU A 159 23.63 8.63 -35.23
N GLY A 160 22.35 8.23 -35.19
CA GLY A 160 21.92 6.85 -35.06
C GLY A 160 21.78 6.33 -33.63
N TYR A 161 21.94 7.18 -32.61
CA TYR A 161 21.69 6.77 -31.23
C TYR A 161 20.19 6.61 -30.92
N GLY A 162 19.87 5.65 -30.06
CA GLY A 162 18.50 5.44 -29.58
C GLY A 162 18.02 6.62 -28.73
N VAL A 163 16.80 7.07 -29.02
CA VAL A 163 16.06 8.03 -28.19
C VAL A 163 14.68 7.44 -27.92
N GLU A 164 14.40 7.12 -26.66
CA GLU A 164 13.17 6.48 -26.22
C GLU A 164 12.49 7.34 -25.15
N PHE A 165 11.17 7.44 -25.24
CA PHE A 165 10.30 8.06 -24.24
C PHE A 165 9.07 7.17 -24.07
N GLU A 166 9.30 5.97 -23.52
CA GLU A 166 8.34 4.88 -23.56
C GLU A 166 7.79 4.58 -22.16
N PRO A 167 6.52 4.16 -22.06
CA PRO A 167 5.91 3.84 -20.78
C PRO A 167 6.57 2.62 -20.13
N ILE A 168 6.45 2.54 -18.80
CA ILE A 168 6.79 1.35 -18.02
C ILE A 168 5.51 0.88 -17.32
N GLU A 169 5.23 -0.41 -17.46
CA GLU A 169 4.09 -1.09 -16.85
C GLU A 169 4.60 -2.13 -15.86
N ILE A 170 4.24 -1.99 -14.60
CA ILE A 170 4.51 -2.95 -13.52
C ILE A 170 3.15 -3.48 -13.07
N GLY A 171 2.95 -4.79 -13.18
CA GLY A 171 1.69 -5.46 -12.86
C GLY A 171 1.35 -5.49 -11.37
N HIS A 172 0.45 -6.39 -11.00
CA HIS A 172 -0.02 -6.61 -9.64
C HIS A 172 0.91 -7.57 -8.88
N SER A 173 1.03 -7.42 -7.57
CA SER A 173 1.85 -8.30 -6.73
C SER A 173 3.30 -8.45 -7.20
N VAL A 174 3.87 -7.43 -7.85
CA VAL A 174 5.26 -7.44 -8.31
C VAL A 174 6.19 -7.05 -7.18
N SER A 175 7.35 -7.70 -7.08
CA SER A 175 8.41 -7.32 -6.13
C SER A 175 9.70 -6.97 -6.85
N LEU A 176 10.05 -5.68 -6.86
CA LEU A 176 11.40 -5.24 -7.22
C LEU A 176 12.24 -5.20 -5.94
N ALA A 177 13.31 -5.99 -5.88
CA ALA A 177 14.26 -5.89 -4.78
C ALA A 177 15.05 -4.58 -4.83
N TRP A 178 15.93 -4.37 -3.85
CA TRP A 178 16.68 -3.13 -3.72
C TRP A 178 17.65 -2.89 -4.89
N GLY A 179 17.76 -1.63 -5.31
CA GLY A 179 18.71 -1.21 -6.33
C GLY A 179 18.39 -1.65 -7.76
N VAL A 180 17.15 -2.07 -8.04
CA VAL A 180 16.73 -2.44 -9.41
C VAL A 180 16.69 -1.21 -10.31
N PHE A 181 17.29 -1.32 -11.50
CA PHE A 181 17.18 -0.34 -12.57
C PHE A 181 16.17 -0.83 -13.61
N VAL A 182 15.13 -0.05 -13.90
CA VAL A 182 14.14 -0.33 -14.94
C VAL A 182 14.30 0.66 -16.09
N LEU A 183 14.54 0.13 -17.29
CA LEU A 183 14.72 0.88 -18.52
C LEU A 183 13.38 1.15 -19.24
N PRO A 184 13.34 2.09 -20.20
CA PRO A 184 12.12 2.41 -20.95
C PRO A 184 11.50 1.19 -21.63
N LYS A 185 10.20 1.26 -21.95
CA LYS A 185 9.45 0.20 -22.68
C LYS A 185 9.35 -1.14 -21.92
N THR A 186 9.63 -1.12 -20.61
CA THR A 186 9.61 -2.34 -19.79
C THR A 186 8.20 -2.70 -19.34
N LYS A 187 7.84 -3.99 -19.44
CA LYS A 187 6.60 -4.56 -18.90
C LYS A 187 6.94 -5.69 -17.93
N ILE A 188 6.49 -5.60 -16.68
CA ILE A 188 6.70 -6.63 -15.66
C ILE A 188 5.35 -7.21 -15.28
N GLY A 189 5.12 -8.48 -15.59
CA GLY A 189 3.84 -9.15 -15.37
C GLY A 189 3.56 -9.48 -13.91
N ASP A 190 2.28 -9.78 -13.63
CA ASP A 190 1.78 -10.00 -12.27
C ASP A 190 2.52 -11.09 -11.50
N GLY A 191 2.79 -10.86 -10.22
CA GLY A 191 3.48 -11.82 -9.36
C GLY A 191 4.95 -12.07 -9.71
N ALA A 192 5.54 -11.27 -10.61
CA ALA A 192 6.95 -11.37 -10.94
C ALA A 192 7.83 -10.78 -9.82
N VAL A 193 9.03 -11.35 -9.68
CA VAL A 193 10.05 -10.90 -8.73
C VAL A 193 11.33 -10.57 -9.50
N VAL A 194 11.86 -9.38 -9.26
CA VAL A 194 13.16 -8.94 -9.80
C VAL A 194 14.16 -8.86 -8.67
N GLY A 195 15.26 -9.60 -8.81
CA GLY A 195 16.34 -9.67 -7.82
C GLY A 195 17.09 -8.36 -7.63
N ALA A 196 17.83 -8.26 -6.53
CA ALA A 196 18.51 -7.03 -6.16
C ALA A 196 19.55 -6.63 -7.21
N ARG A 197 19.69 -5.31 -7.45
CA ARG A 197 20.66 -4.72 -8.37
C ARG A 197 20.56 -5.18 -9.83
N SER A 198 19.39 -5.71 -10.22
CA SER A 198 19.13 -6.08 -11.61
C SER A 198 18.86 -4.89 -12.51
N VAL A 199 19.16 -5.03 -13.81
CA VAL A 199 18.72 -4.07 -14.83
C VAL A 199 17.73 -4.73 -15.76
N VAL A 200 16.52 -4.20 -15.78
CA VAL A 200 15.38 -4.76 -16.48
C VAL A 200 15.12 -3.95 -17.74
N GLN A 201 14.98 -4.66 -18.86
CA GLN A 201 14.56 -4.12 -20.14
C GLN A 201 13.65 -5.12 -20.84
N GLY A 202 12.59 -4.63 -21.47
CA GLY A 202 11.63 -5.46 -22.20
C GLY A 202 10.60 -6.12 -21.29
N THR A 203 10.18 -7.34 -21.63
CA THR A 203 9.06 -8.01 -20.93
C THR A 203 9.56 -9.08 -19.96
N ILE A 204 9.15 -8.97 -18.69
CA ILE A 204 9.22 -10.05 -17.70
C ILE A 204 7.83 -10.68 -17.60
N PRO A 205 7.65 -11.97 -17.93
CA PRO A 205 6.36 -12.63 -17.85
C PRO A 205 5.80 -12.66 -16.42
N PRO A 206 4.48 -12.79 -16.24
CA PRO A 206 3.87 -13.02 -14.94
C PRO A 206 4.51 -14.21 -14.22
N ARG A 207 4.52 -14.16 -12.89
CA ARG A 207 4.98 -15.25 -12.00
C ARG A 207 6.35 -15.77 -12.41
N SER A 208 7.27 -14.84 -12.68
CA SER A 208 8.66 -15.14 -13.04
C SER A 208 9.65 -14.52 -12.06
N LEU A 209 10.79 -15.17 -11.87
CA LEU A 209 11.94 -14.64 -11.13
C LEU A 209 13.02 -14.23 -12.13
N ALA A 210 13.38 -12.95 -12.15
CA ALA A 210 14.43 -12.41 -13.00
C ALA A 210 15.56 -11.79 -12.17
N VAL A 211 16.83 -12.07 -12.52
CA VAL A 211 18.02 -11.58 -11.79
C VAL A 211 19.15 -11.20 -12.75
N GLY A 212 20.12 -10.40 -12.28
CA GLY A 212 21.33 -10.04 -13.02
C GLY A 212 21.27 -8.70 -13.77
N PHE A 213 22.41 -8.34 -14.37
CA PHE A 213 22.59 -7.18 -15.25
C PHE A 213 23.27 -7.63 -16.56
N PRO A 214 22.52 -7.73 -17.68
CA PRO A 214 21.08 -7.55 -17.80
C PRO A 214 20.27 -8.65 -17.09
N ALA A 215 19.04 -8.33 -16.69
CA ALA A 215 18.16 -9.28 -16.01
C ALA A 215 17.84 -10.47 -16.94
N ARG A 216 17.85 -11.68 -16.38
CA ARG A 216 17.49 -12.94 -17.04
C ARG A 216 16.50 -13.69 -16.18
N ILE A 217 15.50 -14.28 -16.82
CA ILE A 217 14.50 -15.11 -16.17
C ILE A 217 15.16 -16.43 -15.78
N ILE A 218 15.22 -16.73 -14.48
CA ILE A 218 15.83 -17.95 -13.94
C ILE A 218 14.79 -18.94 -13.41
N SER A 219 13.53 -18.50 -13.23
CA SER A 219 12.39 -19.35 -12.88
C SER A 219 11.10 -18.70 -13.33
N LYS A 220 10.06 -19.49 -13.60
CA LYS A 220 8.75 -19.03 -14.09
C LYS A 220 7.65 -20.03 -13.70
N ALA A 221 6.40 -19.67 -13.92
CA ALA A 221 5.28 -20.59 -13.74
C ALA A 221 5.47 -21.89 -14.58
N PRO A 222 5.07 -23.06 -14.05
CA PRO A 222 4.38 -23.27 -12.77
C PRO A 222 5.29 -23.32 -11.53
N ASP A 223 6.61 -23.40 -11.72
CA ASP A 223 7.57 -23.62 -10.63
C ASP A 223 7.74 -22.40 -9.70
N PHE A 224 7.39 -21.21 -10.20
CA PHE A 224 7.43 -19.96 -9.45
C PHE A 224 6.07 -19.23 -9.42
N PRO A 225 5.69 -18.63 -8.28
CA PRO A 225 6.20 -18.96 -6.94
C PRO A 225 5.86 -20.41 -6.58
N LYS A 226 6.56 -20.97 -5.58
CA LYS A 226 6.28 -22.32 -5.09
C LYS A 226 4.83 -22.43 -4.64
N HIS A 227 4.14 -23.48 -5.10
CA HIS A 227 2.81 -23.81 -4.64
C HIS A 227 2.86 -24.38 -3.21
N LEU A 228 1.98 -23.89 -2.32
CA LEU A 228 1.82 -24.42 -0.96
C LEU A 228 0.54 -25.26 -0.90
N SER A 229 0.64 -26.47 -0.34
CA SER A 229 -0.53 -27.28 0.00
C SER A 229 -1.33 -26.65 1.14
N ASP A 230 -2.58 -27.07 1.31
CA ASP A 230 -3.43 -26.52 2.37
C ASP A 230 -2.90 -26.84 3.78
N THR A 231 -2.28 -28.01 3.96
CA THR A 231 -1.54 -28.34 5.19
C THR A 231 -0.39 -27.36 5.44
N GLN A 232 0.41 -27.05 4.41
CA GLN A 232 1.52 -26.09 4.53
C GLN A 232 1.03 -24.66 4.82
N LYS A 233 -0.09 -24.25 4.21
CA LYS A 233 -0.71 -22.95 4.51
C LYS A 233 -1.18 -22.88 5.96
N LEU A 234 -1.81 -23.93 6.47
CA LEU A 234 -2.28 -24.01 7.85
C LEU A 234 -1.13 -24.00 8.85
N GLU A 235 -0.05 -24.74 8.59
CA GLU A 235 1.17 -24.71 9.40
C GLU A 235 1.81 -23.31 9.44
N LEU A 236 1.90 -22.66 8.28
CA LEU A 236 2.39 -21.28 8.18
C LEU A 236 1.49 -20.31 8.93
N PHE A 237 0.17 -20.44 8.80
CA PHE A 237 -0.80 -19.60 9.49
C PHE A 237 -0.67 -19.72 11.02
N ARG A 238 -0.63 -20.95 11.55
CA ARG A 238 -0.40 -21.22 12.98
C ARG A 238 0.91 -20.61 13.48
N LYS A 239 1.97 -20.70 12.67
CA LYS A 239 3.26 -20.07 12.98
C LYS A 239 3.12 -18.54 13.05
N ILE A 240 2.48 -17.92 12.06
CA ILE A 240 2.27 -16.47 12.00
C ILE A 240 1.44 -16.00 13.20
N VAL A 241 0.35 -16.70 13.54
CA VAL A 241 -0.50 -16.37 14.70
C VAL A 241 0.32 -16.45 15.99
N ARG A 242 1.13 -17.50 16.17
CA ARG A 242 2.01 -17.62 17.35
C ARG A 242 2.99 -16.44 17.44
N GLU A 243 3.68 -16.13 16.36
CA GLU A 243 4.64 -15.01 16.29
C GLU A 243 3.95 -13.66 16.54
N MET A 244 2.70 -13.49 16.06
CA MET A 244 1.87 -12.30 16.29
C MET A 244 1.50 -12.13 17.76
N ILE A 245 1.04 -13.19 18.42
CA ILE A 245 0.66 -13.16 19.83
C ILE A 245 1.88 -12.87 20.70
N HIS A 246 3.05 -13.45 20.40
CA HIS A 246 4.29 -13.09 21.08
C HIS A 246 4.66 -11.62 20.88
N PHE A 247 4.56 -11.12 19.64
CA PHE A 247 4.82 -9.70 19.36
C PHE A 247 3.88 -8.77 20.14
N PHE A 248 2.60 -9.12 20.28
CA PHE A 248 1.65 -8.37 21.11
C PHE A 248 2.06 -8.38 22.59
N MET A 249 2.48 -9.53 23.12
CA MET A 249 2.95 -9.65 24.50
C MET A 249 4.21 -8.82 24.75
N ASP A 250 5.19 -8.87 23.84
CA ASP A 250 6.42 -8.07 23.91
C ASP A 250 6.13 -6.56 23.79
N SER A 251 5.02 -6.20 23.15
CA SER A 251 4.51 -4.82 23.05
C SER A 251 3.68 -4.38 24.26
N GLY A 252 3.59 -5.21 25.30
CA GLY A 252 2.90 -4.91 26.56
C GLY A 252 1.42 -5.24 26.61
N LEU A 253 0.90 -6.04 25.66
CA LEU A 253 -0.47 -6.55 25.69
C LEU A 253 -0.53 -7.88 26.47
N CYS A 254 -1.61 -8.11 27.20
CA CYS A 254 -1.88 -9.41 27.82
C CYS A 254 -2.73 -10.26 26.88
N CYS A 255 -2.19 -11.40 26.45
CA CYS A 255 -2.87 -12.35 25.58
C CYS A 255 -3.15 -13.66 26.34
N LYS A 256 -4.41 -14.08 26.42
CA LYS A 256 -4.82 -15.37 26.99
C LYS A 256 -5.59 -16.17 25.95
N GLN A 257 -5.20 -17.43 25.75
CA GLN A 257 -5.85 -18.32 24.80
C GLN A 257 -6.93 -19.16 25.51
N GLU A 258 -8.12 -19.23 24.91
CA GLU A 258 -9.26 -20.06 25.30
C GLU A 258 -9.74 -20.81 24.04
N GLY A 259 -9.19 -22.00 23.77
CA GLY A 259 -9.45 -22.72 22.51
C GLY A 259 -8.84 -22.02 21.29
N THR A 260 -9.67 -21.66 20.30
CA THR A 260 -9.30 -20.88 19.11
C THR A 260 -9.36 -19.37 19.32
N ARG A 261 -9.89 -18.93 20.47
CA ARG A 261 -10.07 -17.53 20.82
C ARG A 261 -8.91 -17.01 21.67
N TYR A 262 -8.48 -15.80 21.39
CA TYR A 262 -7.53 -15.05 22.19
C TYR A 262 -8.22 -13.84 22.81
N ARG A 263 -8.16 -13.71 24.13
CA ARG A 263 -8.49 -12.47 24.83
C ARG A 263 -7.21 -11.62 24.89
N VAL A 264 -7.23 -10.48 24.21
CA VAL A 264 -6.13 -9.52 24.14
C VAL A 264 -6.53 -8.28 24.92
N SER A 265 -5.72 -7.86 25.87
CA SER A 265 -6.03 -6.69 26.71
C SER A 265 -4.83 -5.79 26.86
N LYS A 266 -5.08 -4.48 26.98
CA LYS A 266 -4.07 -3.47 27.25
C LYS A 266 -4.24 -2.99 28.69
N PRO A 267 -3.30 -3.31 29.59
CA PRO A 267 -3.38 -2.86 30.98
C PRO A 267 -3.41 -1.33 31.07
N SER A 268 -4.29 -0.78 31.90
CA SER A 268 -4.36 0.66 32.17
C SER A 268 -3.09 1.12 32.86
N THR A 269 -2.38 2.05 32.23
CA THR A 269 -1.19 2.70 32.79
C THR A 269 -1.53 3.96 33.61
N LYS A 270 -2.80 4.37 33.66
CA LYS A 270 -3.27 5.59 34.33
C LYS A 270 -3.96 5.25 35.64
N TRP A 271 -3.48 5.84 36.74
CA TRP A 271 -4.04 5.62 38.08
C TRP A 271 -5.52 6.00 38.23
N TRP A 272 -6.06 6.85 37.35
CA TRP A 272 -7.45 7.29 37.36
C TRP A 272 -8.38 6.58 36.35
N CYS A 273 -7.85 5.78 35.42
CA CYS A 273 -8.67 4.97 34.50
C CYS A 273 -8.64 3.52 34.97
N LYS A 274 -9.80 2.97 35.35
CA LYS A 274 -9.95 1.61 35.90
C LYS A 274 -10.35 0.53 34.88
N THR A 275 -10.52 0.87 33.61
CA THR A 275 -10.94 -0.09 32.58
C THR A 275 -9.80 -0.32 31.60
N ASP A 276 -9.29 -1.55 31.58
CA ASP A 276 -8.39 -2.03 30.53
C ASP A 276 -9.17 -2.07 29.22
N ASP A 277 -8.58 -1.59 28.13
CA ASP A 277 -9.12 -1.89 26.80
C ASP A 277 -8.91 -3.38 26.56
N SER A 278 -10.00 -4.13 26.40
CA SER A 278 -9.95 -5.57 26.12
C SER A 278 -10.69 -5.86 24.83
N TRP A 279 -10.10 -6.75 24.05
CA TRP A 279 -10.62 -7.22 22.78
C TRP A 279 -10.60 -8.75 22.73
N SER A 280 -11.49 -9.33 21.95
CA SER A 280 -11.51 -10.74 21.60
C SER A 280 -11.12 -10.94 20.14
N LEU A 281 -10.08 -11.75 19.91
CA LEU A 281 -9.61 -12.20 18.60
C LEU A 281 -9.97 -13.68 18.40
N GLU A 282 -10.82 -13.98 17.42
CA GLU A 282 -11.10 -15.34 16.98
C GLU A 282 -10.19 -15.71 15.81
N VAL A 283 -9.44 -16.80 15.93
CA VAL A 283 -8.56 -17.32 14.88
C VAL A 283 -9.23 -18.53 14.24
N VAL A 284 -9.64 -18.39 12.98
CA VAL A 284 -10.32 -19.44 12.24
C VAL A 284 -9.34 -20.18 11.35
N GLU A 285 -9.09 -21.43 11.73
CA GLU A 285 -8.21 -22.36 11.02
C GLU A 285 -8.94 -23.27 10.03
N SER A 286 -10.26 -23.44 10.18
CA SER A 286 -11.09 -24.31 9.34
C SER A 286 -11.70 -23.61 8.14
N ASP A 287 -11.89 -24.34 7.04
CA ASP A 287 -12.60 -23.81 5.87
C ASP A 287 -14.12 -23.88 6.10
N MET A 288 -14.69 -22.73 6.46
CA MET A 288 -16.12 -22.56 6.77
C MET A 288 -17.07 -23.01 5.64
N ARG A 289 -16.58 -23.17 4.41
CA ARG A 289 -17.38 -23.64 3.27
C ARG A 289 -17.57 -25.16 3.29
N THR A 290 -16.68 -25.87 3.98
CA THR A 290 -16.66 -27.34 4.03
C THR A 290 -17.19 -27.90 5.35
N GLU A 291 -17.35 -27.05 6.37
CA GLU A 291 -17.86 -27.46 7.67
C GLU A 291 -19.39 -27.46 7.71
N THR A 292 -19.96 -28.49 8.34
CA THR A 292 -21.41 -28.62 8.57
C THR A 292 -21.92 -27.68 9.66
N HIS A 293 -21.04 -27.22 10.55
CA HIS A 293 -21.36 -26.25 11.60
C HIS A 293 -20.50 -25.01 11.45
N GLN A 294 -21.14 -23.86 11.24
CA GLN A 294 -20.43 -22.59 11.21
C GLN A 294 -20.06 -22.15 12.63
N PRO A 295 -18.84 -21.62 12.84
CA PRO A 295 -18.45 -21.05 14.12
C PRO A 295 -19.35 -19.87 14.50
N THR A 296 -19.72 -19.77 15.78
CA THR A 296 -20.48 -18.63 16.31
C THR A 296 -19.52 -17.52 16.74
N PHE A 297 -19.78 -16.29 16.29
CA PHE A 297 -18.93 -15.12 16.54
C PHE A 297 -19.45 -14.20 17.65
N ASP A 298 -20.22 -14.76 18.58
CA ASP A 298 -20.79 -13.98 19.67
C ASP A 298 -19.67 -13.35 20.53
N SER A 299 -19.79 -12.03 20.71
CA SER A 299 -18.85 -11.21 21.49
C SER A 299 -17.39 -11.23 20.99
N VAL A 300 -17.20 -11.29 19.66
CA VAL A 300 -15.87 -11.23 19.02
C VAL A 300 -15.63 -9.84 18.42
N ASP A 301 -14.46 -9.25 18.71
CA ASP A 301 -14.07 -7.94 18.19
C ASP A 301 -13.30 -8.03 16.85
N VAL A 302 -12.51 -9.10 16.70
CA VAL A 302 -11.70 -9.35 15.51
C VAL A 302 -11.78 -10.82 15.11
N VAL A 303 -12.09 -11.10 13.85
CA VAL A 303 -11.99 -12.43 13.23
C VAL A 303 -10.81 -12.43 12.27
N LEU A 304 -9.87 -13.35 12.47
CA LEU A 304 -8.77 -13.61 11.54
C LEU A 304 -8.95 -15.01 10.93
N SER A 305 -9.23 -15.05 9.63
CA SER A 305 -9.44 -16.30 8.89
C SER A 305 -8.31 -16.55 7.90
N LEU A 306 -7.81 -17.78 7.88
CA LEU A 306 -6.94 -18.25 6.80
C LEU A 306 -7.72 -18.39 5.47
N TRP A 307 -8.98 -18.84 5.56
CA TRP A 307 -9.83 -19.23 4.45
C TRP A 307 -10.91 -18.20 4.14
N ASP A 308 -11.62 -18.42 3.03
CA ASP A 308 -12.72 -17.55 2.60
C ASP A 308 -13.82 -17.46 3.67
N ILE A 309 -14.21 -16.24 4.01
CA ILE A 309 -15.35 -15.98 4.89
C ILE A 309 -16.59 -15.83 3.98
N PRO A 310 -17.64 -16.66 4.12
CA PRO A 310 -18.85 -16.53 3.32
C PRO A 310 -19.52 -15.15 3.45
N ASP A 311 -20.17 -14.68 2.39
CA ASP A 311 -20.77 -13.34 2.35
C ASP A 311 -21.82 -13.11 3.44
N GLU A 312 -22.65 -14.11 3.75
CA GLU A 312 -23.63 -14.07 4.85
C GLU A 312 -22.93 -13.85 6.20
N THR A 313 -21.83 -14.58 6.44
CA THR A 313 -21.00 -14.42 7.64
C THR A 313 -20.37 -13.03 7.68
N ARG A 314 -19.85 -12.50 6.56
CA ARG A 314 -19.30 -11.13 6.50
C ARG A 314 -20.36 -10.08 6.82
N GLN A 315 -21.61 -10.26 6.34
CA GLN A 315 -22.73 -9.37 6.66
C GLN A 315 -23.08 -9.41 8.15
N HIS A 316 -23.12 -10.61 8.74
CA HIS A 316 -23.36 -10.79 10.17
C HIS A 316 -22.29 -10.11 11.03
N LEU A 317 -21.00 -10.35 10.73
CA LEU A 317 -19.87 -9.70 11.40
C LEU A 317 -19.92 -8.18 11.24
N HIS A 318 -20.27 -7.69 10.06
CA HIS A 318 -20.43 -6.26 9.82
C HIS A 318 -21.58 -5.66 10.65
N ALA A 319 -22.72 -6.35 10.76
CA ALA A 319 -23.85 -5.91 11.57
C ALA A 319 -23.52 -5.83 13.07
N GLN A 320 -22.64 -6.72 13.55
CA GLN A 320 -22.13 -6.72 14.93
C GLN A 320 -21.01 -5.67 15.15
N GLY A 321 -20.48 -5.06 14.09
CA GLY A 321 -19.34 -4.15 14.18
C GLY A 321 -17.99 -4.87 14.37
N THR A 322 -17.96 -6.20 14.20
CA THR A 322 -16.76 -7.02 14.29
C THR A 322 -15.85 -6.76 13.10
N THR A 323 -14.56 -6.58 13.37
CA THR A 323 -13.54 -6.45 12.33
C THR A 323 -13.22 -7.84 11.80
N TRP A 324 -13.17 -8.03 10.48
CA TRP A 324 -12.76 -9.30 9.89
C TRP A 324 -11.59 -9.11 8.94
N ILE A 325 -10.69 -10.09 8.95
CA ILE A 325 -9.48 -10.13 8.13
C ILE A 325 -9.39 -11.53 7.53
N GLU A 326 -9.34 -11.58 6.21
CA GLU A 326 -9.27 -12.79 5.43
C GLU A 326 -7.96 -12.85 4.64
N ILE A 327 -7.16 -13.89 4.88
CA ILE A 327 -5.87 -14.07 4.21
C ILE A 327 -6.04 -14.59 2.77
N ALA A 328 -6.97 -15.51 2.52
CA ALA A 328 -7.15 -16.15 1.22
C ALA A 328 -7.37 -15.16 0.06
N LYS A 329 -8.31 -14.22 0.22
CA LYS A 329 -8.54 -13.12 -0.75
C LYS A 329 -7.73 -11.86 -0.48
N LYS A 330 -6.98 -11.79 0.64
CA LYS A 330 -6.34 -10.58 1.15
C LYS A 330 -7.35 -9.44 1.33
N GLU A 331 -8.44 -9.70 2.05
CA GLU A 331 -9.50 -8.73 2.25
C GLU A 331 -9.72 -8.47 3.74
N GLN A 332 -10.24 -7.30 4.06
CA GLN A 332 -10.66 -6.96 5.41
C GLN A 332 -11.87 -6.03 5.39
N SER A 333 -12.57 -5.95 6.51
CA SER A 333 -13.67 -5.01 6.70
C SER A 333 -13.22 -3.55 6.50
N ARG A 334 -14.11 -2.73 5.90
CA ARG A 334 -13.89 -1.27 5.76
C ARG A 334 -13.61 -0.62 7.12
N ARG A 335 -14.46 -0.91 8.11
CA ARG A 335 -14.29 -0.49 9.50
C ARG A 335 -13.34 -1.46 10.21
N SER A 336 -12.53 -0.93 11.10
CA SER A 336 -11.59 -1.69 11.91
C SER A 336 -11.52 -1.09 13.32
N ASN A 337 -11.04 -1.87 14.28
CA ASN A 337 -10.70 -1.43 15.61
C ASN A 337 -9.17 -1.47 15.82
N ALA A 338 -8.70 -1.01 16.98
CA ALA A 338 -7.26 -0.94 17.27
C ALA A 338 -6.56 -2.30 17.12
N LEU A 339 -7.18 -3.38 17.63
CA LEU A 339 -6.60 -4.72 17.50
C LEU A 339 -6.57 -5.20 16.05
N GLY A 340 -7.66 -4.99 15.29
CA GLY A 340 -7.74 -5.36 13.88
C GLY A 340 -6.68 -4.65 13.03
N ASP A 341 -6.44 -3.37 13.30
CA ASP A 341 -5.37 -2.62 12.62
C ASP A 341 -3.97 -3.15 12.97
N GLU A 342 -3.72 -3.57 14.22
CA GLU A 342 -2.47 -4.21 14.63
C GLU A 342 -2.28 -5.59 13.98
N VAL A 343 -3.34 -6.41 13.91
CA VAL A 343 -3.32 -7.71 13.21
C VAL A 343 -3.00 -7.51 11.73
N ALA A 344 -3.74 -6.62 11.05
CA ALA A 344 -3.50 -6.31 9.64
C ALA A 344 -2.09 -5.72 9.41
N HIS A 345 -1.57 -4.93 10.35
CA HIS A 345 -0.21 -4.41 10.29
C HIS A 345 0.83 -5.53 10.42
N PHE A 346 0.65 -6.45 11.36
CA PHE A 346 1.57 -7.57 11.59
C PHE A 346 1.66 -8.49 10.35
N LEU A 347 0.53 -8.81 9.73
CA LEU A 347 0.45 -9.66 8.54
C LEU A 347 1.27 -9.14 7.35
N LYS A 348 1.49 -7.82 7.25
CA LYS A 348 2.34 -7.23 6.20
C LYS A 348 3.78 -7.75 6.23
N ARG A 349 4.29 -8.19 7.38
CA ARG A 349 5.62 -8.81 7.53
C ARG A 349 5.76 -10.10 6.73
N TYR A 350 4.65 -10.76 6.43
CA TYR A 350 4.56 -11.99 5.62
C TYR A 350 4.02 -11.72 4.22
N GLY A 351 3.98 -10.45 3.78
CA GLY A 351 3.50 -10.07 2.45
C GLY A 351 1.98 -10.13 2.27
N VAL A 352 1.22 -10.23 3.36
CA VAL A 352 -0.25 -10.20 3.32
C VAL A 352 -0.71 -8.75 3.55
N ARG A 353 -1.12 -8.06 2.47
CA ARG A 353 -1.67 -6.70 2.52
C ARG A 353 -3.14 -6.74 2.14
N THR A 354 -4.01 -6.45 3.10
CA THR A 354 -5.45 -6.61 2.92
C THR A 354 -6.12 -5.37 2.31
N PHE A 355 -7.04 -5.58 1.39
CA PHE A 355 -7.87 -4.53 0.81
C PHE A 355 -9.10 -4.29 1.71
N ARG A 356 -9.40 -3.03 2.03
CA ARG A 356 -10.59 -2.66 2.81
C ARG A 356 -11.83 -2.68 1.92
N ILE A 357 -12.70 -3.66 2.14
CA ILE A 357 -13.89 -3.89 1.32
C ILE A 357 -15.10 -3.17 1.94
N PRO A 358 -15.85 -2.37 1.17
CA PRO A 358 -17.11 -1.79 1.65
C PRO A 358 -18.12 -2.88 2.02
N PRO A 359 -19.11 -2.58 2.87
CA PRO A 359 -20.16 -3.53 3.19
C PRO A 359 -20.87 -3.96 1.92
N LEU A 360 -21.18 -5.25 1.79
CA LEU A 360 -22.00 -5.75 0.69
C LEU A 360 -23.35 -5.02 0.74
N SER A 361 -23.75 -4.41 -0.38
CA SER A 361 -25.10 -3.89 -0.53
C SER A 361 -26.08 -5.05 -0.42
N LEU A 362 -27.04 -4.98 0.51
CA LEU A 362 -28.14 -5.94 0.55
C LEU A 362 -28.82 -5.92 -0.83
N PRO A 363 -29.15 -7.09 -1.42
CA PRO A 363 -30.03 -7.10 -2.58
C PRO A 363 -31.33 -6.38 -2.21
N PRO A 364 -31.94 -5.62 -3.14
CA PRO A 364 -33.23 -5.00 -2.87
C PRO A 364 -34.20 -6.09 -2.46
N VAL A 365 -34.81 -5.93 -1.27
CA VAL A 365 -35.88 -6.81 -0.81
C VAL A 365 -36.98 -6.76 -1.87
N SER A 366 -37.22 -7.88 -2.55
CA SER A 366 -38.39 -8.02 -3.41
C SER A 366 -39.63 -7.89 -2.53
N SER A 367 -40.27 -6.73 -2.61
CA SER A 367 -41.55 -6.42 -1.96
C SER A 367 -42.67 -7.28 -2.49
#